data_AF-A0A1E7EQX4-F1
#
_entry.id   AF-A0A1E7EQX4-F1
#
_cell.length_a   1.000
_cell.length_b   1.000
_cell.length_c   1.000
_cell.angle_alpha   90.00
_cell.angle_beta   90.00
_cell.angle_gamma   90.00
#
_symmetry.space_group_name_H-M   'P 1'
#
loop_
_entity.id
_entity.type
_entity.pdbx_description
1 polymer ?
#
loop_
_entity_poly.entity_id
_entity_poly.type
_entity_poly.pdbx_seq_one_letter_code
_entity_poly.pdbx_strand_id
1 'polypeptide(L)'
;MTNITMNTIPNIILTEEEEELRSSDPDLELEGRDNDEELLEKSMTINCPYSSTGTESTATAFVPLNINRNSHQYSEDTILFMDGITLDDLQNMTESFYDNAFQDDTLDKFLRSKDDPHGSRFAKWIYQKLTGSYVWDDDRAQRRQEHTVITVANNHMMVVHDRSSAHVAAWHSPKRPKNEVGRHFKLDECRVWMRLHFWALRESGLIERSPAFANYYVRFIAHFVRVYENSAPIFARDSFRWSSSQKNIQRYIDQDGRKMKDVLGLGLNASLSQLPLEEVNDSEWPYNRTHSCFKFENEMISF
;
A
#
# COMPACT_ATOMS: atom_id res chain seq x y z
N MET A 1 -37.17 37.72 20.81
CA MET A 1 -36.66 36.98 19.64
C MET A 1 -35.15 36.98 19.74
N THR A 2 -34.57 35.87 20.20
CA THR A 2 -33.13 35.68 20.38
C THR A 2 -32.52 35.37 19.02
N ASN A 3 -31.72 36.30 18.49
CA ASN A 3 -30.90 36.07 17.30
C ASN A 3 -29.78 35.10 17.67
N ILE A 4 -29.90 33.86 17.22
CA ILE A 4 -28.80 32.89 17.22
C ILE A 4 -27.88 33.29 16.07
N THR A 5 -26.72 33.85 16.40
CA THR A 5 -25.60 34.00 15.48
C THR A 5 -25.17 32.61 15.01
N MET A 6 -25.47 32.29 13.76
CA MET A 6 -24.86 31.18 13.03
C MET A 6 -23.35 31.45 12.98
N ASN A 7 -22.59 30.84 13.89
CA ASN A 7 -21.14 30.76 13.78
C ASN A 7 -20.80 30.11 12.44
N THR A 8 -20.27 30.91 11.53
CA THR A 8 -19.69 30.46 10.27
C THR A 8 -18.41 29.73 10.64
N ILE A 9 -18.48 28.41 10.76
CA ILE A 9 -17.28 27.58 10.85
C ILE A 9 -16.52 27.79 9.53
N PRO A 10 -15.25 28.23 9.54
CA PRO A 10 -14.48 28.30 8.31
C PRO A 10 -14.40 26.89 7.73
N ASN A 11 -14.80 26.72 6.47
CA ASN A 11 -14.50 25.49 5.72
C ASN A 11 -12.99 25.46 5.51
N ILE A 12 -12.25 24.85 6.44
CA ILE A 12 -10.80 24.69 6.30
C ILE A 12 -10.56 23.63 5.22
N ILE A 13 -9.79 24.01 4.20
CA ILE A 13 -9.23 23.08 3.23
C ILE A 13 -7.95 22.52 3.87
N LEU A 14 -7.83 21.21 3.96
CA LEU A 14 -6.71 20.52 4.63
C LEU A 14 -5.43 20.51 3.78
N THR A 15 -5.11 21.61 3.09
CA THR A 15 -3.96 21.71 2.18
C THR A 15 -2.63 21.61 2.89
N GLU A 16 -2.50 22.17 4.11
CA GLU A 16 -1.24 22.16 4.87
C GLU A 16 -0.84 20.73 5.26
N GLU A 17 -1.76 19.94 5.85
CA GLU A 17 -1.48 18.54 6.19
C GLU A 17 -1.17 17.68 4.96
N GLU A 18 -1.80 17.97 3.82
CA GLU A 18 -1.52 17.30 2.55
C GLU A 18 -0.11 17.61 2.04
N GLU A 19 0.32 18.88 2.11
CA GLU A 19 1.66 19.32 1.73
C GLU A 19 2.74 18.77 2.67
N GLU A 20 2.46 18.71 3.98
CA GLU A 20 3.32 18.08 4.97
C GLU A 20 3.51 16.58 4.68
N LEU A 21 2.42 15.84 4.42
CA LEU A 21 2.54 14.44 4.03
C LEU A 21 3.31 14.30 2.71
N ARG A 22 3.00 15.12 1.71
CA ARG A 22 3.66 15.07 0.39
C ARG A 22 5.16 15.28 0.49
N SER A 23 5.61 16.24 1.30
CA SER A 23 7.03 16.55 1.51
C SER A 23 7.77 15.58 2.46
N SER A 24 7.05 14.66 3.10
CA SER A 24 7.64 13.70 4.04
C SER A 24 8.37 12.52 3.38
N ASP A 25 8.04 12.19 2.13
CA ASP A 25 8.67 11.08 1.40
C ASP A 25 8.89 11.43 -0.10
N PRO A 26 10.09 11.17 -0.65
CA PRO A 26 10.41 11.49 -2.04
C PRO A 26 9.49 10.85 -3.09
N ASP A 27 8.92 9.67 -2.82
CA ASP A 27 7.94 9.08 -3.76
C ASP A 27 6.64 9.87 -3.79
N LEU A 28 6.22 10.47 -2.68
CA LEU A 28 5.04 11.34 -2.65
C LEU A 28 5.32 12.70 -3.30
N GLU A 29 6.51 13.27 -3.08
CA GLU A 29 6.93 14.50 -3.75
C GLU A 29 6.96 14.32 -5.27
N LEU A 30 7.58 13.24 -5.76
CA LEU A 30 7.65 12.95 -7.19
C LEU A 30 6.26 12.72 -7.79
N GLU A 31 5.40 11.98 -7.09
CA GLU A 31 4.01 11.78 -7.50
C GLU A 31 3.28 13.14 -7.58
N GLY A 32 3.49 14.05 -6.64
CA GLY A 32 2.86 15.36 -6.61
C GLY A 32 3.34 16.36 -7.67
N ARG A 33 4.42 16.07 -8.42
CA ARG A 33 4.90 16.95 -9.49
C ARG A 33 4.05 16.79 -10.74
N ASP A 34 3.67 17.92 -11.31
CA ASP A 34 2.93 18.00 -12.56
C ASP A 34 3.90 17.89 -13.71
N ASN A 35 3.98 16.70 -14.31
CA ASN A 35 4.80 16.49 -15.50
C ASN A 35 4.10 16.99 -16.77
N ASP A 36 3.59 18.23 -16.76
CA ASP A 36 2.97 18.82 -17.96
C ASP A 36 3.98 18.96 -19.12
N GLU A 37 5.29 19.06 -18.83
CA GLU A 37 6.35 19.12 -19.86
C GLU A 37 7.11 17.79 -20.08
N GLU A 38 7.25 16.93 -19.06
CA GLU A 38 8.10 15.71 -19.17
C GLU A 38 7.35 14.47 -19.73
N LEU A 39 6.02 14.45 -19.66
CA LEU A 39 5.19 13.37 -20.22
C LEU A 39 5.18 13.35 -21.76
N LEU A 40 5.33 14.53 -22.39
CA LEU A 40 5.35 14.66 -23.85
C LEU A 40 6.62 14.08 -24.49
N GLU A 41 7.80 14.25 -23.87
CA GLU A 41 9.05 13.70 -24.41
C GLU A 41 9.22 12.19 -24.16
N LYS A 42 8.73 11.65 -23.04
CA LYS A 42 8.88 10.22 -22.72
C LYS A 42 7.86 9.31 -23.40
N SER A 43 6.72 9.84 -23.86
CA SER A 43 5.71 9.04 -24.60
C SER A 43 6.19 8.57 -25.98
N MET A 44 7.27 9.16 -26.53
CA MET A 44 7.78 8.83 -27.87
C MET A 44 8.87 7.74 -27.91
N THR A 45 9.34 7.23 -26.78
CA THR A 45 10.37 6.17 -26.75
C THR A 45 10.02 5.06 -25.76
N ILE A 46 8.97 4.30 -26.06
CA ILE A 46 8.85 2.91 -25.59
C ILE A 46 8.91 2.02 -26.82
N ASN A 47 10.12 1.85 -27.34
CA ASN A 47 10.41 0.73 -28.23
C ASN A 47 10.64 -0.49 -27.35
N CYS A 48 9.66 -1.39 -27.33
CA CYS A 48 9.79 -2.73 -26.75
C CYS A 48 10.45 -3.62 -27.82
N PRO A 49 11.74 -4.00 -27.72
CA PRO A 49 12.32 -4.96 -28.62
C PRO A 49 12.19 -6.33 -27.97
N TYR A 50 11.04 -6.99 -28.13
CA TYR A 50 10.95 -8.41 -27.79
C TYR A 50 11.44 -9.23 -28.98
N SER A 51 12.63 -9.80 -28.87
CA SER A 51 13.05 -10.98 -29.63
C SER A 51 13.38 -12.07 -28.63
N SER A 52 12.44 -13.00 -28.45
CA SER A 52 12.63 -14.21 -27.69
C SER A 52 13.64 -15.11 -28.41
N THR A 53 14.80 -15.28 -27.77
CA THR A 53 15.59 -16.50 -27.93
C THR A 53 15.70 -17.12 -26.55
N GLY A 54 15.17 -18.33 -26.43
CA GLY A 54 14.97 -18.99 -25.15
C GLY A 54 16.27 -19.40 -24.48
N THR A 55 16.19 -19.53 -23.16
CA THR A 55 16.93 -20.53 -22.39
C THR A 55 16.16 -20.76 -21.10
N GLU A 56 15.72 -22.01 -20.89
CA GLU A 56 15.28 -22.50 -19.59
C GLU A 56 16.41 -22.31 -18.57
N SER A 57 16.14 -21.58 -17.49
CA SER A 57 16.94 -21.55 -16.27
C SER A 57 15.99 -21.19 -15.12
N THR A 58 15.41 -22.16 -14.42
CA THR A 58 15.90 -22.72 -13.14
C THR A 58 16.27 -21.67 -12.08
N ALA A 59 15.49 -21.69 -10.98
CA ALA A 59 15.54 -20.82 -9.80
C ALA A 59 15.22 -19.34 -10.09
N THR A 60 14.05 -18.89 -9.61
CA THR A 60 13.68 -17.47 -9.60
C THR A 60 14.74 -16.66 -8.86
N ALA A 61 15.52 -15.88 -9.60
CA ALA A 61 16.59 -15.06 -9.04
C ALA A 61 16.01 -14.06 -8.02
N PHE A 62 16.71 -13.89 -6.91
CA PHE A 62 16.37 -12.89 -5.91
C PHE A 62 16.60 -11.48 -6.49
N VAL A 63 15.55 -10.66 -6.57
CA VAL A 63 15.64 -9.28 -7.04
C VAL A 63 15.65 -8.31 -5.84
N PRO A 64 16.69 -7.50 -5.61
CA PRO A 64 16.71 -6.52 -4.52
C PRO A 64 15.76 -5.33 -4.81
N LEU A 65 15.31 -4.63 -3.76
CA LEU A 65 14.54 -3.39 -3.96
C LEU A 65 15.46 -2.30 -4.50
N ASN A 66 15.14 -1.76 -5.68
CA ASN A 66 15.85 -0.62 -6.26
C ASN A 66 15.35 0.69 -5.64
N ILE A 67 16.08 1.19 -4.63
CA ILE A 67 15.75 2.41 -3.89
C ILE A 67 16.84 3.46 -4.11
N ASN A 68 16.48 4.60 -4.70
CA ASN A 68 17.35 5.75 -4.89
C ASN A 68 16.83 6.95 -4.11
N ARG A 69 17.64 7.52 -3.21
CA ARG A 69 17.25 8.64 -2.33
C ARG A 69 15.88 8.40 -1.68
N ASN A 70 15.70 7.20 -1.11
CA ASN A 70 14.44 6.74 -0.51
C ASN A 70 13.25 6.56 -1.46
N SER A 71 13.33 6.87 -2.75
CA SER A 71 12.27 6.57 -3.72
C SER A 71 12.48 5.22 -4.40
N HIS A 72 11.40 4.46 -4.57
CA HIS A 72 11.39 3.24 -5.38
C HIS A 72 11.55 3.54 -6.87
N GLN A 73 12.35 2.72 -7.55
CA GLN A 73 12.56 2.76 -8.99
C GLN A 73 12.25 1.38 -9.60
N TYR A 74 11.51 1.34 -10.70
CA TYR A 74 11.37 0.10 -11.48
C TYR A 74 12.70 -0.26 -12.16
N SER A 75 12.82 -1.50 -12.64
CA SER A 75 14.00 -1.99 -13.36
C SER A 75 13.60 -3.06 -14.36
N GLU A 76 14.53 -3.50 -15.20
CA GLU A 76 14.31 -4.63 -16.11
C GLU A 76 13.83 -5.88 -15.35
N ASP A 77 14.42 -6.17 -14.19
CA ASP A 77 14.03 -7.31 -13.35
C ASP A 77 12.58 -7.20 -12.83
N THR A 78 12.13 -5.99 -12.47
CA THR A 78 10.76 -5.79 -12.01
C THR A 78 9.74 -5.90 -13.13
N ILE A 79 10.13 -5.52 -14.34
CA ILE A 79 9.34 -5.74 -15.55
C ILE A 79 9.26 -7.25 -15.85
N LEU A 80 10.37 -7.98 -15.67
CA LEU A 80 10.42 -9.43 -15.96
C LEU A 80 9.53 -10.28 -15.06
N PHE A 81 9.48 -10.06 -13.73
CA PHE A 81 8.54 -10.86 -12.91
C PHE A 81 7.10 -10.37 -12.96
N MET A 82 6.85 -9.21 -13.59
CA MET A 82 5.52 -8.79 -14.03
C MET A 82 5.10 -9.45 -15.35
N ASP A 83 6.00 -10.18 -16.03
CA ASP A 83 5.63 -11.01 -17.17
C ASP A 83 4.57 -12.02 -16.76
N GLY A 84 3.45 -12.01 -17.48
CA GLY A 84 2.28 -12.80 -17.14
C GLY A 84 1.51 -12.33 -15.89
N ILE A 85 1.75 -11.13 -15.34
CA ILE A 85 0.88 -10.46 -14.35
C ILE A 85 0.32 -9.18 -14.95
N THR A 86 -0.99 -9.12 -15.12
CA THR A 86 -1.69 -7.99 -15.76
C THR A 86 -2.16 -6.96 -14.72
N LEU A 87 -2.55 -5.77 -15.20
CA LEU A 87 -3.23 -4.78 -14.36
C LEU A 87 -4.53 -5.33 -13.77
N ASP A 88 -5.28 -6.14 -14.54
CA ASP A 88 -6.54 -6.75 -14.08
C ASP A 88 -6.29 -7.76 -12.95
N ASP A 89 -5.17 -8.51 -13.00
CA ASP A 89 -4.78 -9.40 -11.91
C ASP A 89 -4.52 -8.63 -10.61
N LEU A 90 -3.81 -7.50 -10.71
CA LEU A 90 -3.57 -6.62 -9.56
C LEU A 90 -4.86 -5.95 -9.08
N GLN A 91 -5.78 -5.62 -9.98
CA GLN A 91 -7.08 -5.05 -9.64
C GLN A 91 -7.92 -6.08 -8.87
N ASN A 92 -8.04 -7.32 -9.34
CA ASN A 92 -8.74 -8.38 -8.63
C ASN A 92 -8.17 -8.60 -7.21
N MET A 93 -6.84 -8.62 -7.09
CA MET A 93 -6.17 -8.74 -5.79
C MET A 93 -6.51 -7.55 -4.87
N THR A 94 -6.41 -6.32 -5.37
CA THR A 94 -6.62 -5.13 -4.55
C THR A 94 -8.09 -4.88 -4.22
N GLU A 95 -9.03 -5.27 -5.08
CA GLU A 95 -10.46 -5.28 -4.80
C GLU A 95 -10.79 -6.27 -3.67
N SER A 96 -10.25 -7.50 -3.74
CA SER A 96 -10.39 -8.48 -2.64
C SER A 96 -9.82 -7.96 -1.31
N PHE A 97 -8.71 -7.23 -1.36
CA PHE A 97 -8.19 -6.55 -0.17
C PHE A 97 -9.20 -5.55 0.40
N TYR A 98 -9.77 -4.67 -0.43
CA TYR A 98 -10.74 -3.68 0.04
C TYR A 98 -12.05 -4.32 0.51
N ASP A 99 -12.51 -5.40 -0.13
CA ASP A 99 -13.67 -6.18 0.35
C ASP A 99 -13.44 -6.68 1.79
N ASN A 100 -12.24 -7.15 2.09
CA ASN A 100 -11.86 -7.53 3.45
C ASN A 100 -11.71 -6.33 4.38
N ALA A 101 -11.12 -5.23 3.91
CA ALA A 101 -10.89 -4.01 4.71
C ALA A 101 -12.21 -3.32 5.10
N PHE A 102 -13.22 -3.31 4.23
CA PHE A 102 -14.56 -2.80 4.55
C PHE A 102 -15.33 -3.64 5.58
N GLN A 103 -14.89 -4.88 5.83
CA GLN A 103 -15.47 -5.75 6.84
C GLN A 103 -14.67 -5.74 8.16
N ASP A 104 -13.51 -5.10 8.20
CA ASP A 104 -12.68 -4.94 9.40
C ASP A 104 -13.02 -3.62 10.09
N ASP A 105 -13.49 -3.68 11.34
CA ASP A 105 -13.87 -2.50 12.15
C ASP A 105 -12.72 -1.49 12.32
N THR A 106 -11.47 -1.95 12.24
CA THR A 106 -10.27 -1.10 12.33
C THR A 106 -10.05 -0.32 11.06
N LEU A 107 -10.23 -0.95 9.88
CA LEU A 107 -9.92 -0.33 8.59
C LEU A 107 -11.11 0.41 7.99
N ASP A 108 -12.34 -0.07 8.15
CA ASP A 108 -13.54 0.56 7.58
C ASP A 108 -13.68 2.03 7.99
N LYS A 109 -13.27 2.38 9.21
CA LYS A 109 -13.30 3.78 9.71
C LYS A 109 -12.44 4.73 8.86
N PHE A 110 -11.45 4.24 8.12
CA PHE A 110 -10.60 5.03 7.23
C PHE A 110 -11.12 5.08 5.79
N LEU A 111 -12.02 4.17 5.41
CA LEU A 111 -12.49 4.02 4.04
C LEU A 111 -13.80 4.80 3.84
N ARG A 112 -13.79 5.82 2.98
CA ARG A 112 -14.93 6.73 2.81
C ARG A 112 -16.19 6.03 2.30
N SER A 113 -16.13 5.45 1.10
CA SER A 113 -17.26 4.76 0.46
C SER A 113 -16.82 3.48 -0.23
N LYS A 114 -17.69 2.48 -0.29
CA LYS A 114 -17.52 1.27 -1.11
C LYS A 114 -17.60 1.55 -2.62
N ASP A 115 -18.27 2.64 -2.99
CA ASP A 115 -18.43 3.05 -4.40
C ASP A 115 -17.18 3.73 -4.96
N ASP A 116 -16.22 4.08 -4.11
CA ASP A 116 -14.96 4.63 -4.57
C ASP A 116 -14.10 3.51 -5.18
N PRO A 117 -13.42 3.75 -6.32
CA PRO A 117 -12.63 2.74 -7.02
C PRO A 117 -11.27 2.51 -6.33
N HIS A 118 -11.27 2.14 -5.05
CA HIS A 118 -10.07 2.00 -4.23
C HIS A 118 -9.11 0.93 -4.78
N GLY A 119 -9.64 -0.24 -5.13
CA GLY A 119 -8.87 -1.35 -5.69
C GLY A 119 -8.20 -0.95 -7.00
N SER A 120 -8.99 -0.50 -7.98
CA SER A 120 -8.46 -0.05 -9.28
C SER A 120 -7.38 1.02 -9.16
N ARG A 121 -7.56 2.04 -8.30
CA ARG A 121 -6.53 3.07 -8.06
C ARG A 121 -5.24 2.47 -7.49
N PHE A 122 -5.37 1.56 -6.53
CA PHE A 122 -4.21 0.92 -5.93
C PHE A 122 -3.48 0.01 -6.94
N ALA A 123 -4.22 -0.75 -7.75
CA ALA A 123 -3.66 -1.58 -8.81
C ALA A 123 -2.88 -0.77 -9.84
N LYS A 124 -3.43 0.36 -10.32
CA LYS A 124 -2.74 1.27 -11.24
C LYS A 124 -1.43 1.78 -10.64
N TRP A 125 -1.45 2.19 -9.36
CA TRP A 125 -0.25 2.64 -8.66
C TRP A 125 0.80 1.53 -8.54
N ILE A 126 0.42 0.31 -8.16
CA ILE A 126 1.35 -0.85 -8.11
C ILE A 126 1.93 -1.10 -9.50
N TYR A 127 1.08 -1.17 -10.52
CA TYR A 127 1.48 -1.46 -11.89
C TYR A 127 2.49 -0.44 -12.40
N GLN A 128 2.21 0.86 -12.23
CA GLN A 128 3.14 1.94 -12.57
C GLN A 128 4.47 1.79 -11.81
N LYS A 129 4.45 1.54 -10.49
CA LYS A 129 5.68 1.38 -9.70
C LYS A 129 6.54 0.20 -10.15
N LEU A 130 5.95 -0.88 -10.65
CA LEU A 130 6.70 -2.08 -11.03
C LEU A 130 7.11 -2.11 -12.51
N THR A 131 6.39 -1.39 -13.37
CA THR A 131 6.59 -1.45 -14.83
C THR A 131 7.08 -0.14 -15.46
N GLY A 132 6.94 1.00 -14.77
CA GLY A 132 7.19 2.32 -15.36
C GLY A 132 6.05 2.84 -16.25
N SER A 133 4.91 2.16 -16.27
CA SER A 133 3.69 2.63 -16.96
C SER A 133 3.20 3.99 -16.41
N TYR A 134 2.41 4.73 -17.20
CA TYR A 134 1.82 6.02 -16.82
C TYR A 134 0.33 5.94 -16.41
N VAL A 135 -0.25 4.73 -16.32
CA VAL A 135 -1.69 4.55 -16.05
C VAL A 135 -2.18 5.18 -14.75
N TRP A 136 -1.30 5.33 -13.75
CA TRP A 136 -1.66 6.01 -12.50
C TRP A 136 -1.57 7.53 -12.65
N ASP A 137 -0.57 8.04 -13.36
CA ASP A 137 -0.45 9.47 -13.64
C ASP A 137 -1.65 10.00 -14.44
N ASP A 138 -2.06 9.27 -15.49
CA ASP A 138 -3.23 9.62 -16.29
C ASP A 138 -4.52 9.66 -15.45
N ASP A 139 -4.72 8.65 -14.59
CA ASP A 139 -5.87 8.56 -13.67
C ASP A 139 -5.90 9.73 -12.67
N ARG A 140 -4.75 10.09 -12.10
CA ARG A 140 -4.63 11.24 -11.19
C ARG A 140 -4.88 12.57 -11.89
N ALA A 141 -4.33 12.75 -13.08
CA ALA A 141 -4.52 13.97 -13.87
C ALA A 141 -6.00 14.19 -14.20
N GLN A 142 -6.69 13.13 -14.63
CA GLN A 142 -8.14 13.17 -14.86
C GLN A 142 -8.91 13.56 -13.59
N ARG A 143 -8.67 12.89 -12.46
CA ARG A 143 -9.38 13.19 -11.20
C ARG A 143 -9.12 14.60 -10.67
N ARG A 144 -7.93 15.14 -10.93
CA ARG A 144 -7.61 16.52 -10.60
C ARG A 144 -8.43 17.50 -11.42
N GLN A 145 -8.59 17.25 -12.72
CA GLN A 145 -9.42 18.07 -13.61
C GLN A 145 -10.90 18.02 -13.25
N GLU A 146 -11.39 16.84 -12.84
CA GLU A 146 -12.77 16.67 -12.34
C GLU A 146 -13.03 17.48 -11.05
N HIS A 147 -11.97 17.78 -10.29
CA HIS A 147 -11.99 18.61 -9.09
C HIS A 147 -13.10 18.22 -8.10
N THR A 148 -13.32 16.91 -7.93
CA THR A 148 -14.38 16.40 -7.06
C THR A 148 -14.04 16.71 -5.60
N VAL A 149 -14.81 17.64 -5.02
CA VAL A 149 -14.71 18.01 -3.61
C VAL A 149 -15.54 17.04 -2.77
N ILE A 150 -14.93 16.51 -1.72
CA ILE A 150 -15.61 15.70 -0.70
C ILE A 150 -15.65 16.44 0.63
N THR A 151 -16.66 16.14 1.44
CA THR A 151 -16.74 16.57 2.84
C THR A 151 -16.16 15.47 3.73
N VAL A 152 -15.22 15.85 4.59
CA VAL A 152 -14.65 14.98 5.63
C VAL A 152 -15.13 15.43 7.02
N ALA A 153 -14.63 14.83 8.09
CA ALA A 153 -15.03 15.17 9.45
C ALA A 153 -14.88 16.68 9.75
N ASN A 154 -15.67 17.17 10.72
CA ASN A 154 -15.72 18.59 11.09
C ASN A 154 -16.13 19.56 9.96
N ASN A 155 -16.82 19.04 8.93
CA ASN A 155 -17.23 19.80 7.73
C ASN A 155 -16.07 20.39 6.91
N HIS A 156 -14.87 19.85 7.06
CA HIS A 156 -13.76 20.21 6.19
C HIS A 156 -14.03 19.69 4.77
N MET A 157 -13.53 20.42 3.78
CA MET A 157 -13.66 20.08 2.36
C MET A 157 -12.29 19.79 1.76
N MET A 158 -12.20 18.79 0.89
CA MET A 158 -10.94 18.37 0.26
C MET A 158 -11.17 17.83 -1.15
N VAL A 159 -10.21 18.06 -2.04
CA VAL A 159 -10.14 17.37 -3.35
C VAL A 159 -9.26 16.14 -3.19
N VAL A 160 -9.76 14.97 -3.57
CA VAL A 160 -9.00 13.71 -3.47
C VAL A 160 -8.61 13.22 -4.86
N HIS A 161 -7.37 13.48 -5.27
CA HIS A 161 -6.89 13.18 -6.61
C HIS A 161 -5.59 12.35 -6.64
N ASP A 162 -4.86 12.23 -5.54
CA ASP A 162 -3.59 11.50 -5.46
C ASP A 162 -3.47 10.70 -4.15
N ARG A 163 -2.32 10.06 -3.93
CA ARG A 163 -2.07 9.27 -2.72
C ARG A 163 -2.06 10.16 -1.46
N SER A 164 -1.44 11.33 -1.49
CA SER A 164 -1.36 12.23 -0.33
C SER A 164 -2.74 12.70 0.12
N SER A 165 -3.51 13.30 -0.78
CA SER A 165 -4.88 13.78 -0.51
C SER A 165 -5.81 12.65 -0.06
N ALA A 166 -5.66 11.44 -0.61
CA ALA A 166 -6.45 10.28 -0.18
C ALA A 166 -6.14 9.84 1.26
N HIS A 167 -4.88 9.85 1.68
CA HIS A 167 -4.50 9.45 3.05
C HIS A 167 -4.88 10.54 4.07
N VAL A 168 -4.77 11.83 3.72
CA VAL A 168 -5.28 12.91 4.58
C VAL A 168 -6.81 12.82 4.73
N ALA A 169 -7.53 12.58 3.63
CA ALA A 169 -8.98 12.33 3.69
C ALA A 169 -9.34 11.13 4.57
N ALA A 170 -8.54 10.06 4.55
CA ALA A 170 -8.71 8.92 5.44
C ALA A 170 -8.47 9.29 6.91
N TRP A 171 -7.47 10.13 7.21
CA TRP A 171 -7.21 10.61 8.57
C TRP A 171 -8.39 11.41 9.12
N HIS A 172 -9.04 12.18 8.26
CA HIS A 172 -10.22 12.98 8.61
C HIS A 172 -11.54 12.29 8.28
N SER A 173 -11.56 10.97 8.08
CA SER A 173 -12.79 10.25 7.73
C SER A 173 -13.91 10.49 8.76
N PRO A 174 -15.15 10.79 8.31
CA PRO A 174 -16.30 11.03 9.19
C PRO A 174 -16.76 9.78 9.94
N LYS A 175 -16.30 8.58 9.54
CA LYS A 175 -16.56 7.32 10.25
C LYS A 175 -15.72 7.19 11.54
N ARG A 176 -14.69 8.01 11.72
CA ARG A 176 -13.79 7.90 12.87
C ARG A 176 -14.42 8.49 14.14
N PRO A 177 -14.08 7.94 15.33
CA PRO A 177 -14.40 8.60 16.59
C PRO A 177 -13.86 10.03 16.62
N LYS A 178 -14.62 10.97 17.20
CA LYS A 178 -14.26 12.40 17.20
C LYS A 178 -12.88 12.70 17.77
N ASN A 179 -12.43 11.92 18.76
CA ASN A 179 -11.12 12.04 19.39
C ASN A 179 -9.98 11.39 18.59
N GLU A 180 -10.28 10.76 17.46
CA GLU A 180 -9.29 10.15 16.54
C GLU A 180 -9.22 10.84 15.17
N VAL A 181 -10.15 11.74 14.85
CA VAL A 181 -10.14 12.51 13.59
C VAL A 181 -8.82 13.29 13.47
N GLY A 182 -8.17 13.21 12.31
CA GLY A 182 -6.87 13.83 12.04
C GLY A 182 -5.66 13.03 12.55
N ARG A 183 -5.87 11.97 13.35
CA ARG A 183 -4.76 11.12 13.82
C ARG A 183 -4.22 10.26 12.68
N HIS A 184 -2.91 10.34 12.43
CA HIS A 184 -2.23 9.47 11.47
C HIS A 184 -2.35 7.98 11.87
N PHE A 185 -2.09 7.09 10.90
CA PHE A 185 -2.09 5.65 11.11
C PHE A 185 -1.12 5.24 12.25
N LYS A 186 -1.47 4.16 12.95
CA LYS A 186 -0.64 3.58 14.00
C LYS A 186 -0.16 2.19 13.63
N LEU A 187 0.85 1.72 14.36
CA LEU A 187 1.53 0.46 14.09
C LEU A 187 0.55 -0.72 13.97
N ASP A 188 -0.37 -0.85 14.92
CA ASP A 188 -1.37 -1.91 14.91
C ASP A 188 -2.30 -1.83 13.70
N GLU A 189 -2.77 -0.64 13.35
CA GLU A 189 -3.59 -0.37 12.15
C GLU A 189 -2.84 -0.74 10.86
N CYS A 190 -1.55 -0.38 10.76
CA CYS A 190 -0.70 -0.78 9.64
C CYS A 190 -0.47 -2.30 9.58
N ARG A 191 -0.36 -2.98 10.73
CA ARG A 191 -0.25 -4.44 10.77
C ARG A 191 -1.53 -5.13 10.32
N VAL A 192 -2.71 -4.62 10.73
CA VAL A 192 -4.02 -5.09 10.22
C VAL A 192 -4.10 -4.92 8.71
N TRP A 193 -3.75 -3.73 8.21
CA TRP A 193 -3.70 -3.44 6.78
C TRP A 193 -2.83 -4.44 6.03
N MET A 194 -1.58 -4.67 6.49
CA MET A 194 -0.67 -5.61 5.83
C MET A 194 -1.19 -7.05 5.86
N ARG A 195 -1.78 -7.50 6.97
CA ARG A 195 -2.31 -8.87 7.09
C ARG A 195 -3.46 -9.13 6.12
N LEU A 196 -4.42 -8.20 6.02
CA LEU A 196 -5.52 -8.32 5.07
C LEU A 196 -5.04 -8.19 3.62
N HIS A 197 -4.09 -7.29 3.35
CA HIS A 197 -3.51 -7.12 2.02
C HIS A 197 -2.77 -8.38 1.56
N PHE A 198 -1.94 -8.96 2.43
CA PHE A 198 -1.23 -10.20 2.14
C PHE A 198 -2.13 -11.44 2.14
N TRP A 199 -3.31 -11.39 2.74
CA TRP A 199 -4.31 -12.43 2.57
C TRP A 199 -4.94 -12.35 1.17
N ALA A 200 -5.33 -11.15 0.72
CA ALA A 200 -5.82 -10.96 -0.64
C ALA A 200 -4.78 -11.33 -1.72
N LEU A 201 -3.50 -11.03 -1.48
CA LEU A 201 -2.39 -11.50 -2.33
C LEU A 201 -2.39 -13.02 -2.48
N ARG A 202 -2.62 -13.78 -1.41
CA ARG A 202 -2.70 -15.25 -1.45
C ARG A 202 -3.91 -15.72 -2.24
N GLU A 203 -5.09 -15.16 -1.96
CA GLU A 203 -6.32 -15.57 -2.63
C GLU A 203 -6.36 -15.23 -4.12
N SER A 204 -5.59 -14.23 -4.56
CA SER A 204 -5.49 -13.86 -5.97
C SER A 204 -4.80 -14.92 -6.86
N GLY A 205 -4.07 -15.88 -6.27
CA GLY A 205 -3.28 -16.85 -7.02
C GLY A 205 -1.96 -16.30 -7.61
N LEU A 206 -1.62 -15.03 -7.32
CA LEU A 206 -0.41 -14.40 -7.84
C LEU A 206 0.87 -15.00 -7.27
N ILE A 207 0.81 -15.56 -6.06
CA ILE A 207 1.97 -16.21 -5.42
C ILE A 207 2.37 -17.48 -6.16
N GLU A 208 1.39 -18.29 -6.53
CA GLU A 208 1.57 -19.55 -7.24
C GLU A 208 2.02 -19.30 -8.69
N ARG A 209 1.48 -18.24 -9.32
CA ARG A 209 1.87 -17.83 -10.67
C ARG A 209 3.28 -17.27 -10.73
N SER A 210 3.68 -16.46 -9.75
CA SER A 210 5.00 -15.84 -9.70
C SER A 210 5.51 -15.71 -8.26
N PRO A 211 6.21 -16.75 -7.75
CA PRO A 211 6.84 -16.69 -6.44
C PRO A 211 7.89 -15.56 -6.32
N ALA A 212 8.56 -15.22 -7.43
CA ALA A 212 9.49 -14.09 -7.51
C ALA A 212 8.78 -12.76 -7.25
N PHE A 213 7.64 -12.54 -7.92
CA PHE A 213 6.79 -11.36 -7.69
C PHE A 213 6.37 -11.30 -6.23
N ALA A 214 5.83 -12.38 -5.66
CA ALA A 214 5.37 -12.39 -4.27
C ALA A 214 6.49 -12.04 -3.28
N ASN A 215 7.68 -12.62 -3.47
CA ASN A 215 8.87 -12.35 -2.66
C ASN A 215 9.28 -10.86 -2.70
N TYR A 216 9.30 -10.29 -3.91
CA TYR A 216 9.61 -8.88 -4.12
C TYR A 216 8.50 -7.99 -3.55
N TYR A 217 7.24 -8.36 -3.78
CA TYR A 217 6.06 -7.56 -3.47
C TYR A 217 5.86 -7.38 -1.96
N VAL A 218 6.15 -8.40 -1.14
CA VAL A 218 6.12 -8.25 0.33
C VAL A 218 7.13 -7.20 0.81
N ARG A 219 8.34 -7.20 0.25
CA ARG A 219 9.38 -6.21 0.56
C ARG A 219 9.00 -4.82 0.05
N PHE A 220 8.43 -4.76 -1.16
CA PHE A 220 7.90 -3.53 -1.76
C PHE A 220 6.82 -2.88 -0.89
N ILE A 221 5.85 -3.66 -0.40
CA ILE A 221 4.82 -3.16 0.52
C ILE A 221 5.44 -2.72 1.86
N ALA A 222 6.40 -3.48 2.40
CA ALA A 222 7.12 -3.09 3.61
C ALA A 222 7.86 -1.76 3.46
N HIS A 223 8.43 -1.49 2.29
CA HIS A 223 9.04 -0.20 2.01
C HIS A 223 8.00 0.93 2.03
N PHE A 224 6.86 0.75 1.38
CA PHE A 224 5.87 1.83 1.26
C PHE A 224 5.04 2.08 2.52
N VAL A 225 4.81 1.08 3.36
CA VAL A 225 4.08 1.28 4.62
C VAL A 225 4.82 2.22 5.58
N ARG A 226 6.15 2.32 5.46
CA ARG A 226 6.99 3.19 6.31
C ARG A 226 6.59 4.67 6.22
N VAL A 227 6.05 5.10 5.07
CA VAL A 227 5.62 6.48 4.82
C VAL A 227 4.53 6.89 5.82
N TYR A 228 3.72 5.92 6.25
CA TYR A 228 2.59 6.15 7.13
C TYR A 228 2.90 5.77 8.58
N GLU A 229 3.71 4.73 8.77
CA GLU A 229 4.24 4.38 10.08
C GLU A 229 5.63 3.73 9.94
N ASN A 230 6.66 4.45 10.40
CA ASN A 230 8.06 4.10 10.26
C ASN A 230 8.45 2.79 10.98
N SER A 231 7.74 2.39 12.03
CA SER A 231 8.05 1.12 12.74
C SER A 231 7.33 -0.09 12.16
N ALA A 232 6.37 0.10 11.24
CA ALA A 232 5.61 -0.99 10.64
C ALA A 232 6.41 -1.96 9.74
N PRO A 233 7.43 -1.54 8.96
CA PRO A 233 8.06 -2.40 7.96
C PRO A 233 8.51 -3.76 8.51
N ILE A 234 9.19 -3.79 9.66
CA ILE A 234 9.73 -5.02 10.28
C ILE A 234 8.67 -6.12 10.49
N PHE A 235 7.40 -5.75 10.58
CA PHE A 235 6.28 -6.67 10.77
C PHE A 235 5.72 -7.24 9.47
N ALA A 236 6.17 -6.83 8.27
CA ALA A 236 5.55 -7.32 7.05
C ALA A 236 5.78 -8.83 6.83
N ARG A 237 6.93 -9.38 7.24
CA ARG A 237 7.15 -10.84 7.23
C ARG A 237 6.19 -11.57 8.16
N ASP A 238 5.97 -11.04 9.36
CA ASP A 238 4.97 -11.56 10.31
C ASP A 238 3.56 -11.50 9.74
N SER A 239 3.16 -10.35 9.18
CA SER A 239 1.86 -10.18 8.54
C SER A 239 1.67 -11.15 7.36
N PHE A 240 2.72 -11.39 6.58
CA PHE A 240 2.69 -12.34 5.47
C PHE A 240 2.60 -13.80 5.95
N ARG A 241 3.30 -14.18 7.04
CA ARG A 241 3.13 -15.49 7.68
C ARG A 241 1.75 -15.67 8.30
N TRP A 242 1.21 -14.61 8.91
CA TRP A 242 -0.12 -14.63 9.48
C TRP A 242 -1.16 -14.98 8.42
N SER A 243 -1.04 -14.38 7.22
CA SER A 243 -1.99 -14.59 6.13
C SER A 243 -1.93 -15.98 5.50
N SER A 244 -0.85 -16.75 5.68
CA SER A 244 -0.80 -18.17 5.25
C SER A 244 -1.58 -19.12 6.15
N SER A 245 -1.98 -18.70 7.36
CA SER A 245 -2.60 -19.61 8.32
C SER A 245 -4.11 -19.56 8.23
N GLN A 246 -4.72 -20.63 7.69
CA GLN A 246 -6.18 -20.78 7.69
C GLN A 246 -6.77 -20.69 9.10
N LYS A 247 -6.04 -21.17 10.12
CA LYS A 247 -6.44 -21.06 11.52
C LYS A 247 -6.52 -19.60 11.99
N ASN A 248 -5.57 -18.75 11.58
CA ASN A 248 -5.59 -17.33 11.91
C ASN A 248 -6.77 -16.62 11.23
N ILE A 249 -6.99 -16.90 9.94
CA ILE A 249 -8.11 -16.33 9.16
C ILE A 249 -9.44 -16.75 9.77
N GLN A 250 -9.64 -18.04 10.08
CA GLN A 250 -10.87 -18.52 10.69
C GLN A 250 -11.12 -17.91 12.07
N ARG A 251 -10.08 -17.82 12.90
CA ARG A 251 -10.20 -17.14 14.21
C ARG A 251 -10.62 -15.68 14.02
N TYR A 252 -9.97 -14.97 13.10
CA TYR A 252 -10.29 -13.57 12.77
C TYR A 252 -11.75 -13.40 12.33
N ILE A 253 -12.26 -14.25 11.43
CA ILE A 253 -13.64 -14.16 10.91
C ILE A 253 -14.67 -14.61 11.96
N ASP A 254 -14.51 -15.82 12.52
CA ASP A 254 -15.59 -16.47 13.28
C ASP A 254 -15.57 -16.12 14.77
N GLN A 255 -14.38 -15.97 15.35
CA GLN A 255 -14.21 -15.91 16.81
C GLN A 255 -13.99 -14.47 17.27
N ASP A 256 -13.22 -13.70 16.51
CA ASP A 256 -12.84 -12.35 16.89
C ASP A 256 -13.72 -11.27 16.26
N GLY A 257 -14.70 -11.64 15.43
CA GLY A 257 -15.64 -10.72 14.81
C GLY A 257 -14.92 -9.73 13.90
N ARG A 258 -13.97 -10.23 13.11
CA ARG A 258 -13.10 -9.46 12.20
C ARG A 258 -12.31 -8.36 12.91
N LYS A 259 -11.71 -8.73 14.05
CA LYS A 259 -10.74 -7.89 14.79
C LYS A 259 -9.48 -8.67 15.09
N MET A 260 -8.32 -8.12 14.74
CA MET A 260 -7.04 -8.76 15.04
C MET A 260 -6.59 -8.45 16.48
N LYS A 261 -7.20 -9.11 17.47
CA LYS A 261 -6.94 -8.87 18.91
C LYS A 261 -5.50 -9.15 19.32
N ASP A 262 -4.75 -9.90 18.53
CA ASP A 262 -3.34 -10.18 18.75
C ASP A 262 -2.40 -9.04 18.30
N VAL A 263 -2.91 -8.00 17.64
CA VAL A 263 -2.12 -6.81 17.26
C VAL A 263 -2.70 -5.50 17.80
N LEU A 264 -4.03 -5.40 17.89
CA LEU A 264 -4.70 -4.16 18.28
C LEU A 264 -4.35 -3.73 19.70
N GLY A 265 -3.93 -2.48 19.86
CA GLY A 265 -3.57 -1.88 21.16
C GLY A 265 -2.17 -2.25 21.67
N LEU A 266 -1.38 -3.01 20.92
CA LEU A 266 -0.01 -3.33 21.30
C LEU A 266 0.95 -2.17 20.97
N GLY A 267 1.77 -1.80 21.95
CA GLY A 267 2.91 -0.91 21.71
C GLY A 267 4.03 -1.61 20.93
N LEU A 268 5.03 -0.84 20.51
CA LEU A 268 6.16 -1.33 19.72
C LEU A 268 6.90 -2.49 20.40
N ASN A 269 7.29 -2.35 21.67
CA ASN A 269 8.04 -3.39 22.40
C ASN A 269 7.26 -4.70 22.52
N ALA A 270 5.95 -4.61 22.81
CA ALA A 270 5.08 -5.78 22.87
C ALA A 270 4.95 -6.43 21.48
N SER A 271 4.82 -5.63 20.43
CA SER A 271 4.78 -6.14 19.05
C SER A 271 6.10 -6.82 18.66
N LEU A 272 7.25 -6.22 18.96
CA LEU A 272 8.57 -6.81 18.67
C LEU A 272 8.78 -8.15 19.39
N SER A 273 8.23 -8.32 20.60
CA SER A 273 8.30 -9.58 21.33
C SER A 273 7.55 -10.75 20.65
N GLN A 274 6.72 -10.46 19.65
CA GLN A 274 6.02 -11.47 18.86
C GLN A 274 6.87 -11.97 17.67
N LEU A 275 7.97 -11.29 17.36
CA LEU A 275 8.84 -11.64 16.23
C LEU A 275 9.97 -12.59 16.67
N PRO A 276 10.45 -13.45 15.76
CA PRO A 276 11.71 -14.16 15.96
C PRO A 276 12.87 -13.18 16.17
N LEU A 277 13.82 -13.53 17.04
CA LEU A 277 14.92 -12.64 17.44
C LEU A 277 15.82 -12.25 16.26
N GLU A 278 15.98 -13.16 15.30
CA GLU A 278 16.70 -12.93 14.05
C GLU A 278 16.03 -11.86 13.18
N GLU A 279 14.71 -11.77 13.18
CA GLU A 279 13.99 -10.74 12.41
C GLU A 279 14.05 -9.38 13.10
N VAL A 280 14.03 -9.36 14.44
CA VAL A 280 14.18 -8.13 15.24
C VAL A 280 15.54 -7.47 14.99
N ASN A 281 16.58 -8.29 14.79
CA ASN A 281 17.95 -7.82 14.60
C ASN A 281 18.35 -7.68 13.12
N ASP A 282 17.42 -7.89 12.18
CA ASP A 282 17.68 -7.79 10.75
C ASP A 282 17.67 -6.32 10.30
N SER A 283 18.85 -5.77 10.03
CA SER A 283 19.03 -4.40 9.55
C SER A 283 19.02 -4.26 8.02
N GLU A 284 18.98 -5.37 7.28
CA GLU A 284 19.08 -5.36 5.82
C GLU A 284 17.70 -5.43 5.16
N TRP A 285 16.78 -6.21 5.72
CA TRP A 285 15.43 -6.34 5.19
C TRP A 285 14.62 -5.04 5.43
N PRO A 286 13.76 -4.59 4.47
CA PRO A 286 13.34 -5.25 3.23
C PRO A 286 14.25 -4.98 2.01
N TYR A 287 15.39 -4.31 2.17
CA TYR A 287 16.19 -3.83 1.04
C TYR A 287 17.17 -4.88 0.52
N ASN A 288 17.84 -5.60 1.44
CA ASN A 288 18.78 -6.69 1.16
C ASN A 288 19.74 -6.32 0.02
N ARG A 289 20.52 -5.25 0.22
CA ARG A 289 21.34 -4.60 -0.82
C ARG A 289 22.55 -5.42 -1.25
N THR A 290 22.89 -6.44 -0.47
CA THR A 290 23.95 -7.40 -0.78
C THR A 290 23.32 -8.74 -1.16
N HIS A 291 23.91 -9.43 -2.15
CA HIS A 291 23.63 -10.84 -2.47
C HIS A 291 24.13 -11.75 -1.32
N SER A 292 23.68 -11.50 -0.11
CA SER A 292 23.73 -12.50 0.95
C SER A 292 22.72 -13.57 0.54
N CYS A 293 23.23 -14.77 0.30
CA CYS A 293 22.45 -15.99 0.08
C CYS A 293 21.56 -16.24 1.31
N PHE A 294 20.47 -15.48 1.44
CA PHE A 294 19.35 -15.89 2.26
C PHE A 294 18.69 -17.02 1.51
N LYS A 295 18.93 -18.24 2.00
CA LYS A 295 18.00 -19.32 1.78
C LYS A 295 16.64 -18.78 2.22
N PHE A 296 15.76 -18.48 1.27
CA PHE A 296 14.36 -18.80 1.50
C PHE A 296 14.37 -20.30 1.75
N GLU A 297 14.54 -20.70 3.01
CA GLU A 297 14.51 -22.11 3.35
C GLU A 297 13.17 -22.63 2.84
N ASN A 298 13.27 -23.72 2.09
CA ASN A 298 12.21 -24.45 1.41
C ASN A 298 11.13 -25.00 2.38
N GLU A 299 10.90 -24.37 3.52
CA GLU A 299 9.90 -24.74 4.52
C GLU A 299 8.61 -23.93 4.41
N MET A 300 8.54 -22.90 3.54
CA MET A 300 7.28 -22.18 3.26
C MET A 300 6.51 -22.69 2.03
N ILE A 301 6.96 -23.79 1.41
CA ILE A 301 6.27 -24.49 0.31
C ILE A 301 6.09 -25.97 0.68
N SER A 302 5.50 -26.26 1.84
CA SER A 302 4.75 -27.50 2.00
C SER A 302 3.29 -27.13 2.20
N PHE A 303 2.48 -27.53 1.21
CA PHE A 303 1.03 -27.40 1.17
C PHE A 303 0.34 -27.91 2.44
#